data_AF-A0A3A4V3W8-F1
#
_entry.id   AF-A0A3A4V3W8-F1
#
_cell.length_a   1.000
_cell.length_b   1.000
_cell.length_c   1.000
_cell.angle_alpha   90.00
_cell.angle_beta   90.00
_cell.angle_gamma   90.00
#
_symmetry.space_group_name_H-M   'P 1'
#
loop_
_entity.id
_entity.type
_entity.pdbx_description
1 polymer ?
#
loop_
_entity_poly.entity_id
_entity_poly.type
_entity_poly.pdbx_seq_one_letter_code
_entity_poly.pdbx_strand_id
1 'polypeptide(L)'
;MFKKIGTILEKMNITRIWKRRMVIAFIIVVAVAVSSVALFWFEYTGRDEAIAYKSTRFSFVNYIPKILDLYFLPLSFGKSKLSAYEIIIDRDKLNKIYEETSIGYCCNCMPEDADRYVDVEFITDGKNFKASIKPRGDCSNHWGYKKKSWRIKFEEENLFGEKQIDLIIPSDREFVAEYLNNYRAKKFGLVVPEMKFVELKINGI
;
A
#
# COMPACT_ATOMS: atom_id res chain seq x y z
N MET A 1 -44.71 5.26 7.88
CA MET A 1 -43.92 6.18 7.02
C MET A 1 -44.37 6.17 5.55
N PHE A 2 -44.53 5.01 4.92
CA PHE A 2 -44.94 4.88 3.50
C PHE A 2 -46.32 5.46 3.11
N LYS A 3 -47.33 5.42 4.00
CA LYS A 3 -48.68 5.99 3.72
C LYS A 3 -48.69 7.50 3.51
N LYS A 4 -47.76 8.24 4.15
CA LYS A 4 -47.70 9.72 4.08
C LYS A 4 -47.04 10.21 2.78
N ILE A 5 -46.21 9.37 2.17
CA ILE A 5 -45.54 9.63 0.87
C ILE A 5 -46.54 9.45 -0.27
N GLY A 6 -47.45 8.46 -0.17
CA GLY A 6 -48.49 8.21 -1.17
C GLY A 6 -49.43 9.40 -1.38
N THR A 7 -49.82 10.09 -0.30
CA THR A 7 -50.75 11.23 -0.33
C THR A 7 -50.14 12.50 -0.94
N ILE A 8 -48.83 12.68 -0.82
CA ILE A 8 -48.10 13.83 -1.40
C ILE A 8 -47.96 13.65 -2.93
N LEU A 9 -47.71 12.41 -3.38
CA LEU A 9 -47.58 12.04 -4.80
C LEU A 9 -48.90 11.98 -5.57
N GLU A 10 -50.04 12.10 -4.87
CA GLU A 10 -51.38 12.18 -5.46
C GLU A 10 -51.82 13.63 -5.67
N LYS A 11 -51.40 14.54 -4.79
CA LYS A 11 -51.61 16.00 -4.93
C LYS A 11 -50.78 16.64 -6.03
N MET A 12 -49.58 16.13 -6.29
CA MET A 12 -48.77 16.51 -7.44
C MET A 12 -49.23 15.63 -8.61
N ASN A 13 -49.74 16.21 -9.69
CA ASN A 13 -50.29 15.51 -10.87
C ASN A 13 -49.19 14.80 -11.70
N ILE A 14 -48.40 13.95 -11.04
CA ILE A 14 -47.20 13.30 -11.55
C ILE A 14 -47.65 12.10 -12.36
N THR A 15 -47.38 12.15 -13.67
CA THR A 15 -47.75 11.06 -14.58
C THR A 15 -47.12 9.73 -14.13
N ARG A 16 -47.79 8.62 -14.46
CA ARG A 16 -47.33 7.25 -14.15
C ARG A 16 -45.87 7.00 -14.57
N ILE A 17 -45.44 7.64 -15.65
CA ILE A 17 -44.06 7.58 -16.17
C ILE A 17 -43.07 8.21 -15.19
N TRP A 18 -43.39 9.38 -14.64
CA TRP A 18 -42.55 10.06 -13.66
C TRP A 18 -42.50 9.34 -12.32
N LYS A 19 -43.62 8.74 -11.87
CA LYS A 19 -43.61 7.86 -10.68
C LYS A 19 -42.66 6.68 -10.85
N ARG A 20 -42.67 6.02 -12.02
CA ARG A 20 -41.74 4.92 -12.35
C ARG A 20 -40.28 5.39 -12.40
N ARG A 21 -40.02 6.56 -13.00
CA ARG A 21 -38.67 7.16 -13.04
C ARG A 21 -38.13 7.48 -11.65
N MET A 22 -38.96 8.03 -10.76
CA MET A 22 -38.56 8.32 -9.37
C MET A 22 -38.29 7.05 -8.57
N VAL A 23 -39.08 5.98 -8.76
CA VAL A 23 -38.82 4.69 -8.12
C VAL A 23 -37.50 4.09 -8.63
N ILE A 24 -37.24 4.13 -9.93
CA ILE A 24 -35.97 3.66 -10.51
C ILE A 24 -34.80 4.49 -9.98
N ALA A 25 -34.92 5.81 -9.96
CA ALA A 25 -33.88 6.70 -9.42
C ALA A 25 -33.61 6.41 -7.94
N PHE A 26 -34.66 6.19 -7.14
CA PHE A 26 -34.53 5.81 -5.74
C PHE A 26 -33.81 4.47 -5.58
N ILE A 27 -34.16 3.45 -6.38
CA ILE A 27 -33.47 2.15 -6.35
C ILE A 27 -31.99 2.32 -6.71
N ILE A 28 -31.66 3.14 -7.71
CA ILE A 28 -30.27 3.42 -8.08
C ILE A 28 -29.53 4.10 -6.93
N VAL A 29 -30.10 5.12 -6.30
CA VAL A 29 -29.49 5.81 -5.15
C VAL A 29 -29.26 4.86 -3.98
N VAL A 30 -30.24 4.00 -3.66
CA VAL A 30 -30.09 3.00 -2.59
C VAL A 30 -29.02 1.98 -2.95
N ALA A 31 -28.98 1.50 -4.20
CA ALA A 31 -27.96 0.56 -4.64
C ALA A 31 -26.56 1.18 -4.53
N VAL A 32 -26.38 2.43 -4.98
CA VAL A 32 -25.12 3.17 -4.83
C VAL A 32 -24.74 3.32 -3.36
N ALA A 33 -25.68 3.73 -2.49
CA ALA A 33 -25.40 3.88 -1.07
C ALA A 33 -25.00 2.55 -0.40
N VAL A 34 -25.70 1.46 -0.70
CA VAL A 34 -25.36 0.12 -0.18
C VAL A 34 -24.01 -0.34 -0.71
N SER A 35 -23.72 -0.14 -1.99
CA SER A 35 -22.40 -0.43 -2.58
C SER A 35 -21.29 0.39 -1.94
N SER A 36 -21.50 1.69 -1.70
CA SER A 36 -20.53 2.55 -1.01
C SER A 36 -20.27 2.10 0.42
N VAL A 37 -21.31 1.74 1.18
CA VAL A 37 -21.15 1.20 2.54
C VAL A 37 -20.43 -0.14 2.53
N ALA A 38 -20.74 -1.02 1.56
CA ALA A 38 -20.06 -2.30 1.42
C ALA A 38 -18.58 -2.13 1.06
N LEU A 39 -18.26 -1.20 0.13
CA LEU A 39 -16.88 -0.86 -0.23
C LEU A 39 -16.12 -0.27 0.96
N PHE A 40 -16.72 0.69 1.67
CA PHE A 40 -16.13 1.27 2.88
C PHE A 40 -15.89 0.23 3.96
N TRP A 41 -16.86 -0.67 4.21
CA TRP A 41 -16.70 -1.76 5.18
C TRP A 41 -15.58 -2.71 4.77
N PHE A 42 -15.47 -3.01 3.47
CA PHE A 42 -14.48 -3.91 2.93
C PHE A 42 -13.05 -3.33 3.04
N GLU A 43 -12.89 -2.04 2.77
CA GLU A 43 -11.65 -1.29 2.93
C GLU A 43 -11.29 -1.10 4.41
N TYR A 44 -12.24 -0.65 5.24
CA TYR A 44 -12.06 -0.43 6.68
C TYR A 44 -11.63 -1.71 7.43
N THR A 45 -12.07 -2.87 6.96
CA THR A 45 -11.69 -4.16 7.57
C THR A 45 -10.40 -4.75 7.03
N GLY A 46 -9.68 -4.06 6.11
CA GLY A 46 -8.45 -4.54 5.47
C GLY A 46 -8.65 -5.83 4.68
N ARG A 47 -9.89 -6.12 4.25
CA ARG A 47 -10.24 -7.37 3.56
C ARG A 47 -9.79 -7.36 2.10
N ASP A 48 -9.61 -6.19 1.52
CA ASP A 48 -8.94 -5.98 0.24
C ASP A 48 -7.48 -6.45 0.30
N GLU A 49 -6.73 -6.03 1.31
CA GLU A 49 -5.38 -6.51 1.57
C GLU A 49 -5.37 -8.02 1.78
N ALA A 50 -6.30 -8.57 2.58
CA ALA A 50 -6.41 -10.01 2.81
C ALA A 50 -6.77 -10.82 1.54
N ILE A 51 -7.60 -10.28 0.64
CA ILE A 51 -8.03 -10.96 -0.59
C ILE A 51 -6.96 -10.87 -1.68
N ALA A 52 -6.33 -9.71 -1.83
CA ALA A 52 -5.16 -9.55 -2.68
C ALA A 52 -3.95 -10.37 -2.17
N TYR A 53 -3.84 -10.55 -0.85
CA TYR A 53 -2.82 -11.39 -0.20
C TYR A 53 -3.08 -12.88 -0.44
N LYS A 54 -4.32 -13.34 -0.33
CA LYS A 54 -4.65 -14.78 -0.43
C LYS A 54 -4.78 -15.28 -1.87
N SER A 55 -5.00 -14.38 -2.83
CA SER A 55 -5.09 -14.75 -4.24
C SER A 55 -4.52 -13.65 -5.13
N THR A 56 -3.32 -13.91 -5.67
CA THR A 56 -2.63 -13.04 -6.65
C THR A 56 -3.51 -12.66 -7.84
N ARG A 57 -4.45 -13.54 -8.24
CA ARG A 57 -5.45 -13.27 -9.30
C ARG A 57 -6.37 -12.10 -8.99
N PHE A 58 -6.70 -11.88 -7.73
CA PHE A 58 -7.59 -10.79 -7.29
C PHE A 58 -6.83 -9.56 -6.80
N SER A 59 -5.50 -9.53 -6.88
CA SER A 59 -4.69 -8.37 -6.46
C SER A 59 -5.06 -7.05 -7.13
N PHE A 60 -5.75 -7.09 -8.28
CA PHE A 60 -6.28 -5.90 -8.95
C PHE A 60 -7.31 -5.12 -8.09
N VAL A 61 -7.97 -5.77 -7.13
CA VAL A 61 -8.98 -5.12 -6.27
C VAL A 61 -8.38 -4.00 -5.42
N ASN A 62 -7.10 -4.11 -5.03
CA ASN A 62 -6.37 -3.08 -4.27
C ASN A 62 -6.11 -1.80 -5.08
N TYR A 63 -6.34 -1.83 -6.39
CA TYR A 63 -6.18 -0.67 -7.26
C TYR A 63 -7.52 0.01 -7.55
N ILE A 64 -8.66 -0.64 -7.27
CA ILE A 64 -9.99 -0.06 -7.50
C ILE A 64 -10.20 1.22 -6.68
N PRO A 65 -9.93 1.25 -5.36
CA PRO A 65 -10.07 2.49 -4.58
C PRO A 65 -9.16 3.61 -5.14
N LYS A 66 -7.93 3.28 -5.54
CA LYS A 66 -6.96 4.24 -6.10
C LYS A 66 -7.42 4.86 -7.43
N ILE A 67 -8.07 4.08 -8.30
CA ILE A 67 -8.60 4.57 -9.58
C ILE A 67 -9.80 5.49 -9.36
N LEU A 68 -10.60 5.22 -8.34
CA LEU A 68 -11.75 6.05 -7.96
C LEU A 68 -11.35 7.30 -7.18
N ASP A 69 -10.10 7.37 -6.72
CA ASP A 69 -9.56 8.52 -6.03
C ASP A 69 -9.19 9.66 -7.00
N LEU A 70 -10.23 10.40 -7.40
CA LEU A 70 -10.13 11.57 -8.27
C LEU A 70 -9.14 12.62 -7.75
N TYR A 71 -8.88 12.66 -6.44
CA TYR A 71 -7.92 13.59 -5.84
C TYR A 71 -6.47 13.22 -6.18
N PHE A 72 -6.15 11.93 -6.25
CA PHE A 72 -4.80 11.45 -6.61
C PHE A 72 -4.60 11.23 -8.11
N LEU A 73 -5.66 11.33 -8.92
CA LEU A 73 -5.58 11.14 -10.36
C LEU A 73 -4.54 12.08 -11.02
N PRO A 74 -4.50 13.40 -10.73
CA PRO A 74 -3.47 14.29 -11.30
C PRO A 74 -2.05 13.95 -10.84
N LEU A 75 -1.92 13.45 -9.60
CA LEU A 75 -0.63 13.02 -9.02
C LEU A 75 -0.11 11.73 -9.66
N SER A 76 -0.99 10.93 -10.26
CA SER A 76 -0.67 9.66 -10.91
C SER A 76 0.00 9.84 -12.29
N PHE A 77 -0.13 11.01 -12.92
CA PHE A 77 0.42 11.29 -14.25
C PHE A 77 1.76 12.07 -14.23
N GLY A 78 2.37 12.24 -13.06
CA GLY A 78 3.65 12.93 -12.88
C GLY A 78 4.83 11.99 -12.63
N LYS A 79 6.06 12.46 -12.90
CA LYS A 79 7.27 11.78 -12.41
C LYS A 79 7.38 12.00 -10.90
N SER A 80 7.74 10.93 -10.18
CA SER A 80 8.09 11.01 -8.76
C SER A 80 9.20 12.04 -8.53
N LYS A 81 9.04 12.86 -7.49
CA LYS A 81 10.08 13.77 -6.99
C LYS A 81 10.87 13.18 -5.82
N LEU A 82 10.60 11.92 -5.47
CA LEU A 82 11.27 11.23 -4.38
C LEU A 82 12.69 10.82 -4.80
N SER A 83 13.58 10.69 -3.83
CA SER A 83 14.90 10.08 -4.07
C SER A 83 14.70 8.67 -4.62
N ALA A 84 15.39 8.36 -5.71
CA ALA A 84 15.38 7.03 -6.32
C ALA A 84 16.50 6.19 -5.71
N TYR A 85 16.11 5.03 -5.19
CA TYR A 85 16.99 3.97 -4.72
C TYR A 85 16.87 2.80 -5.67
N GLU A 86 18.00 2.26 -6.09
CA GLU A 86 18.04 1.11 -6.99
C GLU A 86 18.86 -0.01 -6.37
N ILE A 87 18.30 -1.22 -6.41
CA ILE A 87 18.96 -2.45 -6.00
C ILE A 87 19.19 -3.27 -7.27
N ILE A 88 20.45 -3.57 -7.55
CA ILE A 88 20.82 -4.54 -8.58
C ILE A 88 21.19 -5.84 -7.89
N ILE A 89 20.41 -6.88 -8.16
CA ILE A 89 20.55 -8.22 -7.57
C ILE A 89 20.42 -9.27 -8.67
N ASP A 90 21.21 -10.32 -8.56
CA ASP A 90 21.08 -11.49 -9.43
C ASP A 90 19.64 -12.04 -9.41
N ARG A 91 19.08 -12.30 -10.60
CA ARG A 91 17.67 -12.69 -10.73
C ARG A 91 17.37 -14.03 -10.06
N ASP A 92 18.30 -14.99 -10.10
CA ASP A 92 18.10 -16.30 -9.51
C ASP A 92 18.12 -16.20 -7.99
N LYS A 93 19.03 -15.39 -7.43
CA LYS A 93 19.03 -15.08 -5.99
C LYS A 93 17.74 -14.37 -5.55
N LEU A 94 17.26 -13.42 -6.34
CA LEU A 94 16.01 -12.71 -6.05
C LEU A 94 14.80 -13.65 -6.10
N ASN A 95 14.71 -14.49 -7.13
CA ASN A 95 13.65 -15.50 -7.24
C ASN A 95 13.65 -16.47 -6.07
N LYS A 96 14.84 -16.91 -5.63
CA LYS A 96 15.00 -17.76 -4.46
C LYS A 96 14.44 -17.11 -3.19
N ILE A 97 14.71 -15.81 -2.97
CA ILE A 97 14.11 -15.06 -1.86
C ILE A 97 12.58 -15.04 -1.98
N TYR A 98 12.03 -14.82 -3.18
CA TYR A 98 10.58 -14.84 -3.40
C TYR A 98 9.95 -16.19 -3.10
N GLU A 99 10.60 -17.29 -3.48
CA GLU A 99 10.15 -18.66 -3.21
C GLU A 99 10.17 -18.97 -1.71
N GLU A 100 11.28 -18.68 -1.04
CA GLU A 100 11.46 -18.92 0.40
C GLU A 100 10.51 -18.08 1.26
N THR A 101 10.09 -16.92 0.76
CA THR A 101 9.16 -16.02 1.47
C THR A 101 7.70 -16.21 1.10
N SER A 102 7.35 -17.10 0.16
CA SER A 102 5.97 -17.28 -0.32
C SER A 102 5.08 -18.08 0.66
N ILE A 103 4.97 -17.58 1.89
CA ILE A 103 4.12 -18.12 2.94
C ILE A 103 2.91 -17.20 3.10
N GLY A 104 1.75 -17.76 3.42
CA GLY A 104 0.54 -16.99 3.71
C GLY A 104 0.69 -16.02 4.89
N TYR A 105 -0.42 -15.37 5.27
CA TYR A 105 -0.40 -14.45 6.40
C TYR A 105 0.04 -15.14 7.70
N CYS A 106 1.15 -14.69 8.30
CA CYS A 106 1.62 -15.15 9.60
C CYS A 106 2.54 -14.09 10.23
N CYS A 107 2.61 -14.08 11.57
CA CYS A 107 3.53 -13.23 12.34
C CYS A 107 4.42 -14.10 13.21
N ASN A 108 5.68 -13.67 13.41
CA ASN A 108 6.74 -14.42 14.11
C ASN A 108 7.07 -15.76 13.45
N CYS A 109 7.00 -15.79 12.12
CA CYS A 109 7.12 -16.99 11.29
C CYS A 109 8.07 -16.79 10.10
N MET A 110 8.96 -15.79 10.18
CA MET A 110 9.95 -15.52 9.15
C MET A 110 10.74 -16.80 8.87
N PRO A 111 10.75 -17.31 7.63
CA PRO A 111 11.50 -18.52 7.30
C PRO A 111 12.98 -18.30 7.52
N GLU A 112 13.63 -19.22 8.22
CA GLU A 112 15.06 -19.15 8.51
C GLU A 112 15.89 -19.02 7.23
N ASP A 113 15.52 -19.78 6.18
CA ASP A 113 16.16 -19.71 4.86
C ASP A 113 16.07 -18.33 4.20
N ALA A 114 14.99 -17.59 4.48
CA ALA A 114 14.76 -16.25 3.96
C ALA A 114 15.43 -15.16 4.81
N ASP A 115 15.81 -15.44 6.06
CA ASP A 115 16.45 -14.47 6.97
C ASP A 115 17.97 -14.38 6.77
N ARG A 116 18.41 -14.43 5.50
CA ARG A 116 19.83 -14.35 5.14
C ARG A 116 20.11 -13.16 4.24
N TYR A 117 21.30 -12.59 4.43
CA TYR A 117 21.78 -11.51 3.59
C TYR A 117 22.23 -12.03 2.22
N VAL A 118 21.90 -11.26 1.19
CA VAL A 118 22.33 -11.50 -0.19
C VAL A 118 23.01 -10.25 -0.70
N ASP A 119 24.21 -10.41 -1.26
CA ASP A 119 24.99 -9.30 -1.80
C ASP A 119 24.33 -8.71 -3.05
N VAL A 120 24.35 -7.38 -3.11
CA VAL A 120 23.75 -6.54 -4.15
C VAL A 120 24.62 -5.31 -4.42
N GLU A 121 24.36 -4.67 -5.54
CA GLU A 121 24.78 -3.29 -5.75
C GLU A 121 23.61 -2.36 -5.40
N PHE A 122 23.87 -1.37 -4.55
CA PHE A 122 22.90 -0.35 -4.17
C PHE A 122 23.28 0.97 -4.81
N ILE A 123 22.37 1.56 -5.56
CA ILE A 123 22.58 2.80 -6.30
C ILE A 123 21.65 3.88 -5.77
N THR A 124 22.22 5.03 -5.43
CA THR A 124 21.47 6.24 -5.08
C THR A 124 22.26 7.49 -5.42
N ASP A 125 21.57 8.55 -5.83
CA ASP A 125 22.16 9.85 -6.17
C ASP A 125 23.36 9.74 -7.13
N GLY A 126 23.30 8.79 -8.08
CA GLY A 126 24.34 8.52 -9.07
C GLY A 126 25.59 7.80 -8.54
N LYS A 127 25.57 7.35 -7.28
CA LYS A 127 26.67 6.61 -6.64
C LYS A 127 26.29 5.15 -6.44
N ASN A 128 27.27 4.26 -6.59
CA ASN A 128 27.13 2.83 -6.39
C ASN A 128 27.83 2.41 -5.09
N PHE A 129 27.16 1.55 -4.31
CA PHE A 129 27.59 1.05 -3.02
C PHE A 129 27.46 -0.47 -3.00
N LYS A 130 28.48 -1.15 -2.49
CA LYS A 130 28.35 -2.57 -2.16
C LYS A 130 27.51 -2.71 -0.89
N ALA A 131 26.50 -3.55 -0.97
CA ALA A 131 25.58 -3.79 0.13
C ALA A 131 25.13 -5.25 0.13
N SER A 132 24.53 -5.67 1.22
CA SER A 132 23.76 -6.90 1.27
C SER A 132 22.35 -6.60 1.74
N ILE A 133 21.36 -7.28 1.20
CA ILE A 133 19.95 -7.10 1.57
C ILE A 133 19.36 -8.37 2.14
N LYS A 134 18.32 -8.21 2.95
CA LYS A 134 17.41 -9.29 3.31
C LYS A 134 15.98 -8.77 3.49
N PRO A 135 14.95 -9.61 3.37
CA PRO A 135 13.61 -9.23 3.75
C PRO A 135 13.60 -8.78 5.22
N ARG A 136 12.82 -7.74 5.53
CA ARG A 136 12.67 -7.20 6.88
C ARG A 136 11.27 -7.47 7.38
N GLY A 137 11.13 -7.74 8.67
CA GLY A 137 9.86 -7.70 9.38
C GLY A 137 9.52 -9.05 9.99
N ASP A 138 8.73 -9.02 11.05
CA ASP A 138 8.40 -10.24 11.81
C ASP A 138 7.07 -10.84 11.32
N CYS A 139 6.25 -10.02 10.67
CA CYS A 139 5.01 -10.40 10.03
C CYS A 139 5.15 -10.49 8.52
N SER A 140 4.45 -11.46 7.91
CA SER A 140 4.53 -11.74 6.50
C SER A 140 3.97 -10.62 5.63
N ASN A 141 3.25 -9.64 6.17
CA ASN A 141 2.93 -8.44 5.39
C ASN A 141 4.18 -7.71 4.87
N HIS A 142 5.32 -7.84 5.56
CA HIS A 142 6.55 -7.22 5.11
C HIS A 142 7.37 -8.06 4.13
N TRP A 143 7.19 -9.38 4.06
CA TRP A 143 8.05 -10.25 3.24
C TRP A 143 7.31 -11.32 2.45
N GLY A 144 6.07 -11.66 2.78
CA GLY A 144 5.25 -12.69 2.16
C GLY A 144 4.77 -12.39 0.74
N TYR A 145 4.87 -11.13 0.31
CA TYR A 145 4.19 -10.61 -0.87
C TYR A 145 5.16 -10.07 -1.90
N LYS A 146 4.63 -9.69 -3.07
CA LYS A 146 5.45 -9.17 -4.19
C LYS A 146 6.22 -7.91 -3.79
N LYS A 147 5.53 -6.98 -3.12
CA LYS A 147 6.16 -5.80 -2.51
C LYS A 147 6.63 -6.20 -1.12
N LYS A 148 7.92 -6.02 -0.84
CA LYS A 148 8.55 -6.38 0.42
C LYS A 148 9.18 -5.16 1.08
N SER A 149 9.32 -5.23 2.40
CA SER A 149 10.23 -4.39 3.16
C SER A 149 11.62 -5.02 3.13
N TRP A 150 12.65 -4.19 3.00
CA TRP A 150 14.03 -4.63 2.84
C TRP A 150 14.90 -4.01 3.92
N ARG A 151 15.79 -4.81 4.49
CA ARG A 151 16.91 -4.32 5.27
C ARG A 151 18.13 -4.30 4.38
N ILE A 152 18.79 -3.16 4.31
CA ILE A 152 20.00 -2.96 3.51
C ILE A 152 21.15 -2.70 4.47
N LYS A 153 22.20 -3.51 4.37
CA LYS A 153 23.42 -3.39 5.15
C LYS A 153 24.56 -3.00 4.21
N PHE A 154 25.26 -1.91 4.49
CA PHE A 154 26.39 -1.47 3.69
C PHE A 154 27.68 -2.16 4.16
N GLU A 155 28.55 -2.52 3.22
CA GLU A 155 29.84 -3.16 3.55
C GLU A 155 30.83 -2.19 4.22
N GLU A 156 30.71 -0.89 3.92
CA GLU A 156 31.52 0.20 4.48
C GLU A 156 30.62 1.29 5.11
N GLU A 157 31.14 2.08 6.05
CA GLU A 157 30.44 3.23 6.67
C GLU A 157 30.26 4.40 5.69
N ASN A 158 29.48 4.23 4.62
CA ASN A 158 29.55 5.16 3.49
C ASN A 158 28.20 5.69 2.97
N LEU A 159 27.06 5.30 3.56
CA LEU A 159 25.77 5.88 3.20
C LEU A 159 25.07 6.52 4.40
N PHE A 160 24.92 7.86 4.36
CA PHE A 160 24.26 8.67 5.39
C PHE A 160 24.86 8.61 6.80
N GLY A 161 26.08 8.08 6.95
CA GLY A 161 26.68 7.83 8.28
C GLY A 161 26.12 6.61 8.99
N GLU A 162 25.31 5.79 8.29
CA GLU A 162 24.63 4.62 8.83
C GLU A 162 25.17 3.34 8.20
N LYS A 163 25.35 2.28 9.00
CA LYS A 163 25.73 0.94 8.50
C LYS A 163 24.56 0.18 7.87
N GLN A 164 23.34 0.60 8.18
CA GLN A 164 22.15 -0.12 7.82
C GLN A 164 20.97 0.84 7.66
N ILE A 165 20.16 0.63 6.65
CA ILE A 165 18.84 1.28 6.51
C ILE A 165 17.74 0.24 6.34
N ASP A 166 16.55 0.58 6.78
CA ASP A 166 15.34 -0.22 6.56
C ASP A 166 14.42 0.52 5.58
N LEU A 167 14.07 -0.16 4.48
CA LEU A 167 13.03 0.26 3.55
C LEU A 167 11.74 -0.45 3.92
N ILE A 168 10.77 0.31 4.41
CA ILE A 168 9.51 -0.24 4.93
C ILE A 168 8.39 0.13 3.97
N ILE A 169 7.45 -0.80 3.75
CA ILE A 169 6.27 -0.53 2.94
C ILE A 169 5.47 0.59 3.63
N PRO A 170 5.17 1.71 2.93
CA PRO A 170 4.53 2.87 3.57
C PRO A 170 3.17 2.59 4.20
N SER A 171 2.37 1.66 3.66
CA SER A 171 1.07 1.31 4.24
C SER A 171 1.20 0.70 5.63
N ASP A 172 2.27 -0.05 5.92
CA ASP A 172 2.55 -0.61 7.24
C ASP A 172 2.91 0.46 8.29
N ARG A 173 3.10 1.71 7.85
CA ARG A 173 3.38 2.89 8.68
C ARG A 173 2.30 3.96 8.56
N GLU A 174 1.13 3.53 8.06
CA GLU A 174 -0.02 4.40 7.82
C GLU A 174 0.37 5.64 6.96
N PHE A 175 1.28 5.41 6.01
CA PHE A 175 1.88 6.40 5.13
C PHE A 175 2.49 7.59 5.89
N VAL A 176 1.69 8.62 6.14
CA VAL A 176 2.12 9.91 6.71
C VAL A 176 2.16 9.87 8.24
N ALA A 177 1.46 8.95 8.88
CA ALA A 177 1.29 8.98 10.33
C ALA A 177 2.62 8.90 11.09
N GLU A 178 3.47 7.90 10.78
CA GLU A 178 4.77 7.76 11.44
C GLU A 178 5.67 8.97 11.15
N TYR A 179 5.66 9.48 9.91
CA TYR A 179 6.46 10.65 9.52
C TYR A 179 6.06 11.91 10.27
N LEU A 180 4.76 12.16 10.39
CA LEU A 180 4.22 13.28 11.15
C LEU A 180 4.52 13.13 12.64
N ASN A 181 4.44 11.91 13.18
CA ASN A 181 4.75 11.63 14.58
C ASN A 181 6.24 11.90 14.87
N ASN A 182 7.15 11.44 14.02
CA ASN A 182 8.58 11.73 14.16
C ASN A 182 8.88 13.22 14.04
N TYR A 183 8.22 13.92 13.10
CA TYR A 183 8.34 15.37 12.99
C TYR A 183 7.92 16.09 14.28
N ARG A 184 6.76 15.73 14.85
CA ARG A 184 6.25 16.31 16.10
C ARG A 184 7.18 16.01 17.28
N ALA A 185 7.61 14.76 17.43
CA ALA A 185 8.54 14.35 18.48
C ALA A 185 9.86 15.12 18.39
N LYS A 186 10.41 15.32 17.18
CA LYS A 186 11.60 16.16 16.96
C LYS A 186 11.36 17.63 17.38
N LYS A 187 10.17 18.18 17.14
CA LYS A 187 9.79 19.54 17.62
C LYS A 187 9.71 19.64 19.14
N PHE A 188 9.46 18.54 19.83
CA PHE A 188 9.52 18.45 21.29
C PHE A 188 10.93 18.14 21.85
N GLY A 189 11.95 18.09 20.99
CA GLY A 189 13.33 17.81 21.40
C GLY A 189 13.62 16.32 21.65
N LEU A 190 12.75 15.42 21.20
CA LEU A 190 12.99 13.98 21.28
C LEU A 190 13.89 13.49 20.14
N VAL A 191 14.70 12.49 20.43
CA VAL A 191 15.48 11.75 19.43
C VAL A 191 14.53 10.82 18.67
N VAL A 192 14.57 10.90 17.34
CA VAL A 192 13.73 10.11 16.44
C VAL A 192 14.58 9.57 15.29
N PRO A 193 14.22 8.43 14.68
CA PRO A 193 14.91 7.94 13.50
C PRO A 193 14.72 8.91 12.33
N GLU A 194 15.78 9.08 11.52
CA GLU A 194 15.64 9.78 10.25
C GLU A 194 14.79 8.96 9.30
N MET A 195 13.81 9.62 8.68
CA MET A 195 12.91 8.96 7.74
C MET A 195 12.67 9.87 6.55
N LYS A 196 12.50 9.25 5.38
CA LYS A 196 12.07 9.91 4.14
C LYS A 196 11.37 8.89 3.25
N PHE A 197 10.49 9.38 2.38
CA PHE A 197 9.92 8.56 1.33
C PHE A 197 10.90 8.46 0.17
N VAL A 198 11.04 7.26 -0.37
CA VAL A 198 11.91 6.96 -1.51
C VAL A 198 11.16 6.13 -2.54
N GLU A 199 11.57 6.23 -3.79
CA GLU A 199 11.17 5.32 -4.84
C GLU A 199 12.22 4.21 -4.91
N LEU A 200 11.81 2.97 -4.63
CA LEU A 200 12.68 1.80 -4.75
C LEU A 200 12.45 1.14 -6.10
N LYS A 201 13.55 0.87 -6.82
CA LYS A 201 13.59 0.03 -8.01
C LYS A 201 14.46 -1.19 -7.74
N ILE A 202 14.02 -2.35 -8.21
CA ILE A 202 14.81 -3.58 -8.13
C ILE A 202 15.03 -4.07 -9.56
N ASN A 203 16.29 -4.12 -9.99
CA ASN A 203 16.67 -4.47 -11.36
C ASN A 203 15.97 -3.59 -12.42
N GLY A 204 15.86 -2.28 -12.16
CA GLY A 204 15.22 -1.31 -13.04
C GLY A 204 13.68 -1.29 -13.03
N ILE A 205 13.02 -2.13 -12.19
CA ILE A 205 11.56 -2.26 -12.09
C ILE A 205 11.04 -1.66 -10.79
#